data_AF-A0A2E4N095-F1
#
_entry.id   AF-A0A2E4N095-F1
#
_cell.length_a   1.000
_cell.length_b   1.000
_cell.length_c   1.000
_cell.angle_alpha   90.00
_cell.angle_beta   90.00
_cell.angle_gamma   90.00
#
_symmetry.space_group_name_H-M   'P 1'
#
loop_
_entity.id
_entity.type
_entity.pdbx_description
1 polymer ?
#
loop_
_entity_poly.entity_id
_entity_poly.type
_entity_poly.pdbx_seq_one_letter_code
_entity_poly.pdbx_strand_id
1 'polypeptide(L)'
;MAEVKATNVVWHEGHVSRDKRESLLNQQGCMIWLTGLPSSGKSTIAFTAEHILVEQDRLAYVLDGDNVRHGLNKNLGFSAEDRAENIRRIGEVGKLFTDAGVITFTSFVSPYRADRDAVRELMADGDFAEVFIDTSVEVCEARDPKGLYAKARTGEIPNFTGVSDPYESPENPELVIKTSECTPEEAASQIIDLMKKMGKLS
;
A
#
# COMPACT_ATOMS: atom_id res chain seq x y z
N MET A 1 16.19 8.23 -2.48
CA MET A 1 15.52 8.72 -3.71
C MET A 1 16.27 8.24 -4.94
N ALA A 2 15.56 7.82 -5.99
CA ALA A 2 16.20 7.39 -7.23
C ALA A 2 16.90 8.55 -7.95
N GLU A 3 18.00 8.26 -8.62
CA GLU A 3 18.73 9.25 -9.42
C GLU A 3 17.85 9.76 -10.58
N VAL A 4 17.65 11.09 -10.66
CA VAL A 4 16.89 11.71 -11.74
C VAL A 4 17.74 11.68 -13.01
N LYS A 5 17.44 10.74 -13.91
CA LYS A 5 18.14 10.59 -15.20
C LYS A 5 17.46 11.33 -16.36
N ALA A 6 16.17 11.62 -16.25
CA ALA A 6 15.43 12.28 -17.32
C ALA A 6 15.82 13.76 -17.40
N THR A 7 16.45 14.15 -18.51
CA THR A 7 16.80 15.53 -18.85
C THR A 7 15.86 16.08 -19.92
N ASN A 8 15.68 17.40 -19.99
CA ASN A 8 14.85 18.10 -20.99
C ASN A 8 13.34 17.76 -20.93
N VAL A 9 12.83 17.47 -19.73
CA VAL A 9 11.41 17.30 -19.48
C VAL A 9 10.83 18.56 -18.84
N VAL A 10 9.62 18.93 -19.24
CA VAL A 10 8.84 20.01 -18.61
C VAL A 10 7.52 19.44 -18.13
N TRP A 11 7.05 19.93 -16.98
CA TRP A 11 5.72 19.56 -16.50
C TRP A 11 4.66 20.26 -17.35
N HIS A 12 3.70 19.48 -17.87
CA HIS A 12 2.59 20.01 -18.64
C HIS A 12 1.36 20.12 -17.74
N GLU A 13 1.02 21.34 -17.33
CA GLU A 13 -0.20 21.59 -16.57
C GLU A 13 -1.44 21.28 -17.41
N GLY A 14 -2.35 20.47 -16.85
CA GLY A 14 -3.61 20.14 -17.48
C GLY A 14 -4.64 21.26 -17.37
N HIS A 15 -5.70 21.21 -18.19
CA HIS A 15 -6.81 22.18 -18.13
C HIS A 15 -7.84 21.90 -17.03
N VAL A 16 -7.63 20.85 -16.23
CA VAL A 16 -8.56 20.40 -15.17
C VAL A 16 -7.78 20.26 -13.88
N SER A 17 -8.23 20.95 -12.82
CA SER A 17 -7.64 20.87 -11.48
C SER A 17 -8.08 19.61 -10.75
N ARG A 18 -7.30 19.19 -9.74
CA ARG A 18 -7.67 18.10 -8.82
C ARG A 18 -9.03 18.35 -8.17
N ASP A 19 -9.26 19.54 -7.62
CA ASP A 19 -10.53 19.94 -7.01
C ASP A 19 -11.74 19.68 -7.93
N LYS A 20 -11.58 19.90 -9.24
CA LYS A 20 -12.64 19.67 -10.21
C LYS A 20 -12.92 18.18 -10.41
N ARG A 21 -11.89 17.32 -10.38
CA ARG A 21 -12.04 15.85 -10.43
C ARG A 21 -12.68 15.32 -9.15
N GLU A 22 -12.20 15.77 -8.00
CA GLU A 22 -12.75 15.41 -6.69
C GLU A 22 -14.22 15.85 -6.54
N SER A 23 -14.55 17.06 -7.00
CA SER A 23 -15.95 17.53 -7.06
C SER A 23 -16.83 16.69 -7.98
N LEU A 24 -16.30 16.18 -9.09
CA LEU A 24 -17.03 15.30 -10.01
C LEU A 24 -17.31 13.94 -9.36
N LEU A 25 -16.34 13.40 -8.62
CA LEU A 25 -16.47 12.10 -7.94
C LEU A 25 -17.17 12.22 -6.58
N ASN A 26 -17.46 13.43 -6.11
CA ASN A 26 -17.98 13.71 -4.76
C ASN A 26 -17.12 13.08 -3.65
N GLN A 27 -15.81 12.99 -3.83
CA GLN A 27 -14.87 12.41 -2.87
C GLN A 27 -13.49 13.07 -3.01
N GLN A 28 -12.63 12.88 -2.01
CA GLN A 28 -11.24 13.32 -2.09
C GLN A 28 -10.31 12.12 -2.30
N GLY A 29 -9.34 12.30 -3.18
CA GLY A 29 -8.29 11.30 -3.36
C GLY A 29 -7.42 11.19 -2.12
N CYS A 30 -7.03 9.96 -1.79
CA CYS A 30 -6.02 9.67 -0.79
C CYS A 30 -5.39 8.29 -1.07
N MET A 31 -4.26 8.03 -0.43
CA MET A 31 -3.55 6.77 -0.45
C MET A 31 -3.51 6.15 0.94
N ILE A 32 -4.06 4.95 1.05
CA ILE A 32 -3.98 4.10 2.22
C ILE A 32 -2.91 3.04 1.97
N TRP A 33 -1.78 3.18 2.65
CA TRP A 33 -0.61 2.34 2.47
C TRP A 33 -0.57 1.22 3.51
N LEU A 34 -1.02 0.02 3.14
CA LEU A 34 -0.91 -1.14 4.03
C LEU A 34 0.48 -1.75 3.93
N THR A 35 1.16 -1.84 5.07
CA THR A 35 2.46 -2.51 5.24
C THR A 35 2.39 -3.59 6.32
N GLY A 36 3.21 -4.63 6.19
CA GLY A 36 3.22 -5.77 7.12
C GLY A 36 3.83 -7.03 6.51
N LEU A 37 4.11 -8.03 7.33
CA LEU A 37 4.70 -9.30 6.91
C LEU A 37 3.88 -10.03 5.82
N PRO A 38 4.50 -10.87 4.97
CA PRO A 38 3.74 -11.80 4.12
C PRO A 38 2.71 -12.57 4.94
N SER A 39 1.51 -12.81 4.40
CA SER A 39 0.40 -13.50 5.10
C SER A 39 -0.19 -12.77 6.33
N SER A 40 0.14 -11.50 6.56
CA SER A 40 -0.43 -10.71 7.66
C SER A 40 -1.91 -10.31 7.47
N GLY A 41 -2.45 -10.40 6.25
CA GLY A 41 -3.86 -10.06 5.93
C GLY A 41 -4.07 -8.78 5.11
N LYS A 42 -2.99 -8.11 4.67
CA LYS A 42 -3.04 -6.85 3.88
C LYS A 42 -4.03 -6.90 2.71
N SER A 43 -3.88 -7.85 1.79
CA SER A 43 -4.72 -7.93 0.59
C SER A 43 -6.18 -8.15 0.95
N THR A 44 -6.46 -9.05 1.91
CA THR A 44 -7.82 -9.28 2.41
C THR A 44 -8.45 -7.99 2.93
N ILE A 45 -7.76 -7.25 3.80
CA ILE A 45 -8.27 -6.01 4.37
C ILE A 45 -8.46 -4.93 3.31
N ALA A 46 -7.50 -4.77 2.38
CA ALA A 46 -7.59 -3.79 1.31
C ALA A 46 -8.78 -4.05 0.38
N PHE A 47 -8.98 -5.28 -0.07
CA PHE A 47 -10.12 -5.65 -0.92
C PHE A 47 -11.46 -5.58 -0.16
N THR A 48 -11.50 -5.91 1.13
CA THR A 48 -12.71 -5.73 1.95
C THR A 48 -13.06 -4.24 2.09
N ALA A 49 -12.08 -3.37 2.33
CA ALA A 49 -12.29 -1.92 2.41
C ALA A 49 -12.72 -1.33 1.06
N GLU A 50 -12.09 -1.74 -0.05
CA GLU A 50 -12.51 -1.37 -1.41
C GLU A 50 -13.97 -1.75 -1.66
N HIS A 51 -14.36 -2.99 -1.35
CA HIS A 51 -15.74 -3.45 -1.51
C HIS A 51 -16.74 -2.60 -0.72
N ILE A 52 -16.45 -2.32 0.56
CA ILE A 52 -17.34 -1.49 1.40
C ILE A 52 -17.48 -0.07 0.84
N LEU A 53 -16.41 0.52 0.33
CA LEU A 53 -16.43 1.86 -0.24
C LEU A 53 -17.18 1.92 -1.57
N VAL A 54 -16.99 0.94 -2.44
CA VAL A 54 -17.70 0.85 -3.73
C VAL A 54 -19.20 0.68 -3.52
N GLU A 55 -19.62 -0.11 -2.54
CA GLU A 55 -21.03 -0.22 -2.12
C GLU A 55 -21.61 1.10 -1.57
N GLN A 56 -20.76 2.07 -1.22
CA GLN A 56 -21.13 3.41 -0.75
C GLN A 56 -20.92 4.49 -1.82
N ASP A 57 -20.89 4.10 -3.10
CA ASP A 57 -20.66 4.98 -4.26
C ASP A 57 -19.33 5.76 -4.17
N ARG A 58 -18.32 5.20 -3.50
CA ARG A 58 -16.96 5.75 -3.45
C ARG A 58 -16.06 4.99 -4.42
N LEU A 59 -15.40 5.71 -5.31
CA LEU A 59 -14.42 5.15 -6.24
C LEU A 59 -13.12 4.81 -5.48
N ALA A 60 -12.89 3.53 -5.29
CA ALA A 60 -11.68 2.98 -4.69
C ALA A 60 -10.96 2.02 -5.65
N TYR A 61 -9.64 1.87 -5.48
CA TYR A 61 -8.85 0.91 -6.25
C TYR A 61 -7.69 0.33 -5.43
N VAL A 62 -7.51 -1.00 -5.50
CA VAL A 62 -6.39 -1.70 -4.84
C VAL A 62 -5.22 -1.95 -5.80
N LEU A 63 -4.06 -1.38 -5.46
CA LEU A 63 -2.76 -1.76 -6.02
C LEU A 63 -2.16 -2.88 -5.16
N ASP A 64 -2.27 -4.13 -5.61
CA ASP A 64 -1.72 -5.30 -4.91
C ASP A 64 -0.35 -5.71 -5.44
N GLY A 65 0.55 -6.12 -4.53
CA GLY A 65 1.92 -6.48 -4.87
C GLY A 65 2.06 -7.63 -5.85
N ASP A 66 1.18 -8.62 -5.79
CA ASP A 66 1.23 -9.72 -6.76
C ASP A 66 0.63 -9.29 -8.10
N ASN A 67 -0.51 -8.59 -8.07
CA ASN A 67 -1.19 -8.10 -9.28
C ASN A 67 -0.29 -7.20 -10.12
N VAL A 68 0.38 -6.23 -9.49
CA VAL A 68 1.23 -5.28 -10.23
C VAL A 68 2.48 -5.96 -10.80
N ARG A 69 2.97 -7.03 -10.16
CA ARG A 69 4.09 -7.86 -10.65
C ARG A 69 3.73 -8.72 -11.86
N HIS A 70 2.45 -8.88 -12.20
CA HIS A 70 2.06 -9.47 -13.47
C HIS A 70 2.11 -8.48 -14.65
N GLY A 71 2.20 -7.18 -14.39
CA GLY A 71 2.14 -6.11 -15.40
C GLY A 71 3.31 -5.14 -15.29
N LEU A 72 3.06 -3.97 -14.67
CA LEU A 72 4.00 -2.85 -14.57
C LEU A 72 5.37 -3.26 -13.99
N ASN A 73 5.36 -4.14 -12.99
CA ASN A 73 6.57 -4.54 -12.25
C ASN A 73 7.04 -5.97 -12.58
N LYS A 74 6.60 -6.54 -13.70
CA LYS A 74 6.99 -7.91 -14.12
C LYS A 74 8.48 -8.10 -14.38
N ASN A 75 9.23 -7.01 -14.54
CA ASN A 75 10.68 -7.03 -14.75
C ASN A 75 11.49 -6.92 -13.46
N LEU A 76 10.84 -6.86 -12.29
CA LEU A 76 11.51 -6.75 -11.00
C LEU A 76 11.44 -8.08 -10.25
N GLY A 77 12.58 -8.53 -9.74
CA GLY A 77 12.69 -9.66 -8.83
C GLY A 77 12.40 -9.26 -7.37
N PHE A 78 13.08 -9.94 -6.45
CA PHE A 78 12.89 -9.79 -5.01
C PHE A 78 14.19 -9.41 -4.27
N SER A 79 15.22 -8.93 -4.98
CA SER A 79 16.40 -8.31 -4.35
C SER A 79 16.01 -7.03 -3.60
N ALA A 80 16.89 -6.52 -2.73
CA ALA A 80 16.64 -5.26 -2.03
C ALA A 80 16.43 -4.08 -3.02
N GLU A 81 17.24 -4.01 -4.08
CA GLU A 81 17.14 -2.98 -5.13
C GLU A 81 15.83 -3.11 -5.92
N ASP A 82 15.42 -4.33 -6.30
CA ASP A 82 14.16 -4.55 -7.01
C ASP A 82 12.95 -4.25 -6.13
N ARG A 83 13.04 -4.48 -4.82
CA ARG A 83 11.99 -4.10 -3.86
C ARG A 83 11.87 -2.59 -3.74
N ALA A 84 12.99 -1.88 -3.62
CA ALA A 84 13.00 -0.43 -3.55
C ALA A 84 12.39 0.19 -4.83
N GLU A 85 12.80 -0.29 -6.02
CA GLU A 85 12.22 0.17 -7.29
C GLU A 85 10.73 -0.21 -7.42
N ASN A 86 10.34 -1.40 -6.93
CA ASN A 86 8.94 -1.81 -6.91
C ASN A 86 8.11 -0.85 -6.04
N ILE A 87 8.55 -0.52 -4.83
CA ILE A 87 7.85 0.43 -3.95
C ILE A 87 7.83 1.85 -4.56
N ARG A 88 8.96 2.31 -5.11
CA ARG A 88 9.03 3.62 -5.77
C ARG A 88 8.02 3.76 -6.91
N ARG A 89 7.92 2.78 -7.81
CA ARG A 89 6.95 2.80 -8.91
C ARG A 89 5.52 2.86 -8.41
N ILE A 90 5.21 2.12 -7.34
CA ILE A 90 3.87 2.09 -6.76
C ILE A 90 3.53 3.40 -6.07
N GLY A 91 4.49 4.03 -5.38
CA GLY A 91 4.30 5.37 -4.83
C GLY A 91 3.90 6.38 -5.91
N GLU A 92 4.61 6.40 -7.04
CA GLU A 92 4.29 7.28 -8.17
C GLU A 92 2.93 6.95 -8.80
N VAL A 93 2.62 5.67 -9.03
CA VAL A 93 1.30 5.28 -9.56
C VAL A 93 0.19 5.67 -8.60
N GLY A 94 0.32 5.37 -7.32
CA GLY A 94 -0.68 5.73 -6.33
C GLY A 94 -0.85 7.25 -6.18
N LYS A 95 0.22 8.04 -6.36
CA LYS A 95 0.15 9.50 -6.44
C LYS A 95 -0.72 9.95 -7.61
N LEU A 96 -0.57 9.33 -8.79
CA LEU A 96 -1.41 9.64 -9.96
C LEU A 96 -2.90 9.30 -9.71
N PHE A 97 -3.19 8.18 -9.04
CA PHE A 97 -4.57 7.84 -8.67
C PHE A 97 -5.15 8.83 -7.65
N THR A 98 -4.34 9.23 -6.67
CA THR A 98 -4.73 10.22 -5.65
C THR A 98 -5.01 11.58 -6.28
N ASP A 99 -4.15 12.04 -7.20
CA ASP A 99 -4.37 13.27 -7.97
C ASP A 99 -5.63 13.22 -8.85
N ALA A 100 -5.98 12.03 -9.34
CA ALA A 100 -7.21 11.80 -10.07
C ALA A 100 -8.47 11.81 -9.19
N GLY A 101 -8.33 11.89 -7.86
CA GLY A 101 -9.42 11.88 -6.88
C GLY A 101 -9.85 10.48 -6.41
N VAL A 102 -9.07 9.45 -6.70
CA VAL A 102 -9.38 8.05 -6.34
C VAL A 102 -8.87 7.71 -4.94
N ILE A 103 -9.66 6.96 -4.16
CA ILE A 103 -9.19 6.36 -2.90
C ILE A 103 -8.36 5.13 -3.25
N THR A 104 -7.05 5.21 -3.02
CA THR A 104 -6.10 4.19 -3.47
C THR A 104 -5.63 3.37 -2.27
N PHE A 105 -5.84 2.06 -2.31
CA PHE A 105 -5.24 1.15 -1.34
C PHE A 105 -4.00 0.52 -1.95
N THR A 106 -2.95 0.35 -1.15
CA THR A 106 -1.78 -0.45 -1.57
C THR A 106 -1.58 -1.60 -0.60
N SER A 107 -1.42 -2.83 -1.09
CA SER A 107 -1.17 -4.02 -0.26
C SER A 107 0.19 -4.63 -0.56
N PHE A 108 1.26 -3.94 -0.15
CA PHE A 108 2.64 -4.37 -0.35
C PHE A 108 3.29 -4.75 0.97
N VAL A 109 4.20 -5.73 0.95
CA VAL A 109 5.04 -6.00 2.14
C VAL A 109 5.81 -4.74 2.54
N SER A 110 6.38 -4.02 1.56
CA SER A 110 7.10 -2.75 1.76
C SER A 110 8.03 -2.78 2.99
N PRO A 111 9.00 -3.72 3.03
CA PRO A 111 9.69 -4.08 4.28
C PRO A 111 10.62 -2.99 4.81
N TYR A 112 11.13 -2.12 3.94
CA TYR A 112 12.11 -1.09 4.31
C TYR A 112 11.39 0.22 4.60
N ARG A 113 11.68 0.81 5.76
CA ARG A 113 11.07 2.05 6.20
C ARG A 113 11.43 3.21 5.30
N ALA A 114 12.70 3.31 4.90
CA ALA A 114 13.17 4.37 4.02
C ALA A 114 12.39 4.44 2.68
N ASP A 115 11.95 3.30 2.16
CA ASP A 115 11.14 3.27 0.94
C ASP A 115 9.72 3.76 1.19
N ARG A 116 9.12 3.41 2.34
CA ARG A 116 7.78 3.88 2.73
C ARG A 116 7.79 5.39 3.03
N ASP A 117 8.82 5.86 3.71
CA ASP A 117 9.04 7.29 3.99
C ASP A 117 9.20 8.08 2.68
N ALA A 118 9.96 7.54 1.72
CA ALA A 118 10.07 8.17 0.41
C ALA A 118 8.72 8.25 -0.32
N VAL A 119 7.83 7.27 -0.19
CA VAL A 119 6.47 7.35 -0.75
C VAL A 119 5.64 8.40 -0.02
N ARG A 120 5.70 8.45 1.31
CA ARG A 120 5.02 9.47 2.13
C ARG A 120 5.42 10.89 1.70
N GLU A 121 6.71 11.13 1.44
CA GLU A 121 7.24 12.41 0.97
C GLU A 121 6.76 12.82 -0.44
N LEU A 122 6.28 11.88 -1.27
CA LEU A 122 5.73 12.19 -2.59
C LEU A 122 4.34 12.83 -2.54
N MET A 123 3.64 12.65 -1.41
CA MET A 123 2.23 12.96 -1.22
C MET A 123 2.05 14.31 -0.53
N ALA A 124 0.94 15.00 -0.80
CA ALA A 124 0.60 16.21 -0.06
C ALA A 124 0.16 15.88 1.37
N ASP A 125 0.27 16.84 2.27
CA ASP A 125 -0.14 16.68 3.67
C ASP A 125 -1.60 16.19 3.76
N GLY A 126 -1.80 15.08 4.48
CA GLY A 126 -3.11 14.46 4.67
C GLY A 126 -3.59 13.55 3.53
N ASP A 127 -2.85 13.42 2.43
CA ASP A 127 -3.19 12.49 1.34
C ASP A 127 -2.68 11.07 1.56
N PHE A 128 -1.77 10.86 2.50
CA PHE A 128 -1.16 9.56 2.77
C PHE A 128 -1.44 9.11 4.19
N ALA A 129 -1.83 7.85 4.35
CA ALA A 129 -1.91 7.19 5.65
C ALA A 129 -1.27 5.80 5.59
N GLU A 130 -0.28 5.58 6.44
CA GLU A 130 0.36 4.29 6.63
C GLU A 130 -0.41 3.46 7.64
N VAL A 131 -0.86 2.28 7.21
CA VAL A 131 -1.59 1.32 8.02
C VAL A 131 -0.67 0.12 8.27
N PHE A 132 -0.18 0.00 9.51
CA PHE A 132 0.63 -1.12 9.92
C PHE A 132 -0.26 -2.32 10.27
N ILE A 133 -0.15 -3.38 9.47
CA ILE A 133 -0.78 -4.67 9.76
C ILE A 133 0.16 -5.47 10.66
N ASP A 134 0.03 -5.22 11.97
CA ASP A 134 0.83 -5.82 13.01
C ASP A 134 0.39 -7.25 13.25
N THR A 135 1.19 -8.20 12.81
CA THR A 135 0.93 -9.63 12.95
C THR A 135 2.27 -10.31 13.07
N SER A 136 2.44 -11.13 14.13
CA SER A 136 3.72 -11.78 14.37
C SER A 136 4.09 -12.76 13.25
N VAL A 137 5.39 -13.02 13.12
CA VAL A 137 5.88 -13.97 12.10
C VAL A 137 5.32 -15.36 12.33
N GLU A 138 5.14 -15.79 13.58
CA GLU A 138 4.61 -17.10 13.94
C GLU A 138 3.15 -17.27 13.47
N VAL A 139 2.33 -16.22 13.63
CA VAL A 139 0.95 -16.23 13.13
C VAL A 139 0.92 -16.22 11.60
N CYS A 140 1.79 -15.43 10.96
CA CYS A 140 1.89 -15.39 9.50
C CYS A 140 2.34 -16.74 8.91
N GLU A 141 3.31 -17.38 9.55
CA GLU A 141 3.84 -18.71 9.18
C GLU A 141 2.82 -19.82 9.45
N ALA A 142 2.03 -19.73 10.52
CA ALA A 142 0.93 -20.66 10.77
C ALA A 142 -0.19 -20.55 9.72
N ARG A 143 -0.45 -19.35 9.19
CA ARG A 143 -1.46 -19.13 8.15
C ARG A 143 -1.02 -19.64 6.78
N ASP A 144 0.24 -19.34 6.40
CA ASP A 144 0.92 -19.63 5.14
C ASP A 144 0.05 -20.11 3.94
N PRO A 145 -0.92 -19.29 3.48
CA PRO A 145 -1.92 -19.73 2.49
C PRO A 145 -1.32 -20.03 1.11
N LYS A 146 -0.09 -19.57 0.85
CA LYS A 146 0.64 -19.76 -0.40
C LYS A 146 1.82 -20.73 -0.26
N GLY A 147 2.05 -21.29 0.93
CA GLY A 147 3.19 -22.17 1.20
C GLY A 147 4.56 -21.47 1.08
N LEU A 148 4.61 -20.15 1.20
CA LEU A 148 5.83 -19.35 0.98
C LEU A 148 6.73 -19.36 2.22
N TYR A 149 6.17 -19.36 3.43
CA TYR A 149 6.98 -19.48 4.65
C TYR A 149 7.64 -20.86 4.70
N ALA A 150 6.90 -21.94 4.40
CA ALA A 150 7.46 -23.29 4.35
C ALA A 150 8.66 -23.38 3.39
N LYS A 151 8.52 -22.84 2.17
CA LYS A 151 9.59 -22.78 1.17
C LYS A 151 10.76 -21.88 1.58
N ALA A 152 10.50 -20.79 2.30
CA ALA A 152 11.55 -19.93 2.82
C ALA A 152 12.38 -20.63 3.89
N ARG A 153 11.73 -21.40 4.78
CA ARG A 153 12.41 -22.18 5.83
C ARG A 153 13.30 -23.30 5.27
N THR A 154 12.93 -23.89 4.13
CA THR A 154 13.76 -24.88 3.43
C THR A 154 14.84 -24.26 2.54
N GLY A 155 14.88 -22.92 2.43
CA GLY A 155 15.87 -22.20 1.61
C GLY A 155 15.54 -22.16 0.11
N GLU A 156 14.37 -22.65 -0.30
CA GLU A 156 13.92 -22.59 -1.71
C GLU A 156 13.61 -21.15 -2.16
N ILE A 157 13.21 -20.28 -1.22
CA ILE A 157 12.99 -18.85 -1.47
C ILE A 157 14.02 -18.05 -0.66
N PRO A 158 15.09 -17.55 -1.31
CA PRO A 158 16.05 -16.68 -0.65
C PRO A 158 15.43 -15.30 -0.36
N ASN A 159 15.98 -14.61 0.64
CA ASN A 159 15.61 -13.24 1.01
C ASN A 159 14.12 -13.07 1.31
N PHE A 160 13.49 -14.02 2.00
CA PHE A 160 12.07 -13.93 2.35
C PHE A 160 11.88 -13.05 3.59
N THR A 161 11.02 -12.03 3.48
CA THR A 161 10.78 -11.08 4.57
C THR A 161 10.24 -11.77 5.81
N GLY A 162 10.89 -11.52 6.95
CA GLY A 162 10.55 -12.13 8.24
C GLY A 162 11.23 -13.49 8.49
N VAL A 163 11.95 -14.04 7.52
CA VAL A 163 12.73 -15.29 7.69
C VAL A 163 14.22 -15.05 7.42
N SER A 164 14.56 -14.61 6.21
CA SER A 164 15.96 -14.39 5.77
C SER A 164 16.23 -12.96 5.30
N ASP A 165 15.22 -12.09 5.31
CA ASP A 165 15.30 -10.65 5.00
C ASP A 165 14.50 -9.86 6.06
N PRO A 166 14.94 -8.67 6.50
CA PRO A 166 14.29 -7.95 7.59
C PRO A 166 12.95 -7.36 7.19
N TYR A 167 12.12 -7.08 8.20
CA TYR A 167 10.96 -6.21 8.11
C TYR A 167 11.14 -5.09 9.14
N GLU A 168 11.18 -3.86 8.67
CA GLU A 168 11.35 -2.67 9.50
C GLU A 168 9.98 -2.09 9.82
N SER A 169 9.43 -2.42 10.99
CA SER A 169 8.12 -1.92 11.41
C SER A 169 8.06 -0.38 11.38
N PRO A 170 6.92 0.22 10.99
CA PRO A 170 6.71 1.66 11.04
C PRO A 170 6.81 2.18 12.48
N GLU A 171 7.44 3.34 12.66
CA GLU A 171 7.56 3.96 14.00
C GLU A 171 6.35 4.82 14.35
N ASN A 172 5.78 5.52 13.36
CA ASN A 172 4.65 6.42 13.54
C ASN A 172 3.58 6.21 12.44
N PRO A 173 2.99 5.00 12.31
CA PRO A 173 1.90 4.79 11.37
C PRO A 173 0.64 5.52 11.83
N GLU A 174 -0.19 5.99 10.89
CA GLU A 174 -1.48 6.60 11.18
C GLU A 174 -2.48 5.62 11.82
N LEU A 175 -2.31 4.31 11.55
CA LEU A 175 -3.13 3.25 12.14
C LEU A 175 -2.34 1.96 12.30
N VAL A 176 -2.54 1.27 13.42
CA VAL A 176 -2.04 -0.09 13.66
C VAL A 176 -3.23 -1.03 13.77
N ILE A 177 -3.22 -2.12 13.01
CA ILE A 177 -4.26 -3.15 13.01
C ILE A 177 -3.65 -4.49 13.42
N LYS A 178 -4.18 -5.06 14.50
CA LYS A 178 -3.81 -6.40 14.96
C LYS A 178 -4.79 -7.45 14.42
N THR A 179 -4.42 -8.13 13.35
CA THR A 179 -5.34 -9.05 12.63
C THR A 179 -5.64 -10.35 13.37
N SER A 180 -5.01 -10.59 14.52
CA SER A 180 -5.37 -11.66 15.45
C SER A 180 -6.54 -11.30 16.36
N GLU A 181 -6.89 -10.01 16.45
CA GLU A 181 -7.86 -9.47 17.41
C GLU A 181 -9.12 -8.92 16.71
N CYS A 182 -9.18 -8.95 15.38
CA CYS A 182 -10.32 -8.44 14.62
C CYS A 182 -10.57 -9.23 13.33
N THR A 183 -11.81 -9.17 12.83
CA THR A 183 -12.15 -9.69 11.49
C THR A 183 -11.65 -8.75 10.38
N PRO A 184 -11.62 -9.20 9.11
CA PRO A 184 -11.34 -8.32 7.98
C PRO A 184 -12.28 -7.12 7.86
N GLU A 185 -13.57 -7.30 8.17
CA GLU A 185 -14.59 -6.24 8.13
C GLU A 185 -14.35 -5.21 9.23
N GLU A 186 -14.01 -5.66 10.44
CA GLU A 186 -13.64 -4.76 11.55
C GLU A 186 -12.35 -4.00 11.25
N ALA A 187 -11.36 -4.65 10.64
CA ALA A 187 -10.13 -3.99 10.19
C ALA A 187 -10.42 -2.93 9.10
N ALA A 188 -11.25 -3.27 8.11
CA ALA A 188 -11.65 -2.33 7.08
C ALA A 188 -12.43 -1.14 7.65
N SER A 189 -13.32 -1.37 8.63
CA SER A 189 -14.03 -0.31 9.34
C SER A 189 -13.08 0.66 10.04
N GLN A 190 -12.02 0.15 10.69
CA GLN A 190 -11.01 1.01 11.32
C GLN A 190 -10.31 1.93 10.31
N ILE A 191 -10.01 1.42 9.10
CA ILE A 191 -9.43 2.22 8.03
C ILE A 191 -10.41 3.28 7.52
N ILE A 192 -11.69 2.93 7.38
CA ILE A 192 -12.74 3.89 6.98
C ILE A 192 -12.90 5.00 8.03
N ASP A 193 -12.86 4.65 9.31
CA ASP A 193 -12.92 5.63 10.38
C ASP A 193 -11.67 6.52 10.45
N LEU A 194 -10.49 5.98 10.10
CA LEU A 194 -9.29 6.79 9.88
C LEU A 194 -9.50 7.79 8.75
N MET A 195 -10.04 7.37 7.60
CA MET A 195 -10.32 8.27 6.47
C MET A 195 -11.31 9.38 6.82
N LYS A 196 -12.33 9.10 7.65
CA LYS A 196 -13.24 10.12 8.19
C LYS A 196 -12.50 11.12 9.08
N LYS A 197 -11.61 10.65 9.97
CA LYS A 197 -10.79 11.53 10.82
C LYS A 197 -9.84 12.41 10.02
N MET A 198 -9.33 11.91 8.90
CA MET A 198 -8.52 12.67 7.93
C MET A 198 -9.34 13.66 7.10
N GLY A 199 -10.68 13.64 7.20
CA GLY A 199 -11.57 14.47 6.38
C GLY A 199 -11.72 14.00 4.93
N LYS A 200 -11.24 12.80 4.59
CA LYS A 200 -11.31 12.23 3.23
C LYS A 200 -12.66 11.60 2.91
N LEU A 201 -13.42 11.26 3.94
CA LEU A 201 -14.79 10.75 3.86
C LEU A 201 -15.70 11.57 4.77
N SER A 202 -16.89 11.88 4.28
CA SER A 202 -17.99 12.52 5.00
C SER A 202 -18.86 11.51 5.74
#